data_AF-A0A9E3B9R0-F1
#
_entry.id   AF-A0A9E3B9R0-F1
#
_cell.length_a   1.000
_cell.length_b   1.000
_cell.length_c   1.000
_cell.angle_alpha   90.00
_cell.angle_beta   90.00
_cell.angle_gamma   90.00
#
_symmetry.space_group_name_H-M   'P 1'
#
loop_
_entity.id
_entity.type
_entity.pdbx_description
1 polymer ?
#
loop_
_entity_poly.entity_id
_entity_poly.type
_entity_poly.pdbx_seq_one_letter_code
_entity_poly.pdbx_strand_id
1 'polypeptide(L)'
;MEPIITLYEREPAAPDTLPAVLATYYGGSFTLPTQEVSIRPYVIANFVETLDGIVSYNAPGQTGGGLISGNNAQDKMVMGLLRASADAVILGSSSLRIDANHLRIPSYIAPAFSAEYDAFRTQQRRQERWPMSVVVTGSGDIDPQDRTFHTPGLRVVIATTEQGRAYLTQQVLPPGVEVRVVEGSEKKEAPQSRGSPQAVLSLLAQDYGVRVAL
;
A
#
# COMPACT_ATOMS: atom_id res chain seq x y z
N MET A 1 23.27 10.40 -0.91
CA MET A 1 22.37 9.69 -1.84
C MET A 1 22.21 10.57 -3.06
N GLU A 2 22.33 10.03 -4.27
CA GLU A 2 22.14 10.82 -5.50
C GLU A 2 20.65 10.91 -5.87
N PRO A 3 20.22 11.96 -6.60
CA PRO A 3 18.85 12.05 -7.12
C PRO A 3 18.52 10.87 -8.03
N ILE A 4 17.28 10.39 -7.99
CA ILE A 4 16.80 9.49 -9.04
C ILE A 4 16.69 10.25 -10.37
N ILE A 5 16.74 9.51 -11.46
CA ILE A 5 16.59 10.05 -12.81
C ILE A 5 15.24 9.58 -13.35
N THR A 6 14.32 10.52 -13.59
CA THR A 6 13.04 10.23 -14.24
C THR A 6 13.29 9.89 -15.70
N LEU A 7 13.05 8.62 -16.07
CA LEU A 7 13.17 8.17 -17.47
C LEU A 7 11.98 8.60 -18.32
N TYR A 8 10.78 8.59 -17.72
CA TYR A 8 9.55 8.97 -18.38
C TYR A 8 8.54 9.49 -17.38
N GLU A 9 7.92 10.62 -17.70
CA GLU A 9 6.76 11.16 -17.02
C GLU A 9 5.79 11.64 -18.09
N ARG A 10 4.53 11.20 -18.03
CA ARG A 10 3.54 11.54 -19.06
C ARG A 10 3.17 13.02 -19.03
N GLU A 11 3.00 13.57 -17.82
CA GLU A 11 2.64 14.96 -17.58
C GLU A 11 3.57 15.48 -16.48
N PRO A 12 4.40 16.50 -16.76
CA PRO A 12 5.35 17.00 -15.77
C PRO A 12 4.61 17.63 -14.59
N ALA A 13 5.03 17.28 -13.38
CA ALA A 13 4.51 17.90 -12.17
C ALA A 13 4.84 19.40 -12.12
N ALA A 14 3.90 20.19 -11.58
CA ALA A 14 4.18 21.60 -11.29
C ALA A 14 5.32 21.73 -10.27
N PRO A 15 6.11 22.83 -10.32
CA PRO A 15 7.15 23.10 -9.34
C PRO A 15 6.62 23.08 -7.90
N ASP A 16 7.51 22.82 -6.94
CA ASP A 16 7.27 22.94 -5.48
C ASP A 16 6.14 22.04 -4.93
N THR A 17 5.84 20.95 -5.63
CA THR A 17 4.89 19.92 -5.20
C THR A 17 5.43 18.98 -4.12
N LEU A 18 6.74 19.03 -3.85
CA LEU A 18 7.42 18.26 -2.82
C LEU A 18 8.16 19.16 -1.82
N PRO A 19 8.30 18.75 -0.55
CA PRO A 19 9.28 19.33 0.36
C PRO A 19 10.69 19.30 -0.24
N ALA A 20 11.48 20.35 -0.01
CA ALA A 20 12.77 20.57 -0.69
C ALA A 20 13.73 19.37 -0.63
N VAL A 21 13.80 18.68 0.51
CA VAL A 21 14.63 17.48 0.69
C VAL A 21 14.15 16.33 -0.21
N LEU A 22 12.84 16.09 -0.28
CA LEU A 22 12.28 15.05 -1.17
C LEU A 22 12.45 15.44 -2.63
N ALA A 23 12.23 16.71 -2.99
CA ALA A 23 12.44 17.21 -4.34
C ALA A 23 13.89 16.98 -4.82
N THR A 24 14.85 17.18 -3.92
CA THR A 24 16.28 16.98 -4.19
C THR A 24 16.58 15.53 -4.53
N TYR A 25 16.07 14.55 -3.77
CA TYR A 25 16.38 13.14 -4.01
C TYR A 25 15.44 12.45 -5.01
N TYR A 26 14.22 12.95 -5.17
CA TYR A 26 13.29 12.52 -6.21
C TYR A 26 13.71 13.06 -7.60
N GLY A 27 14.62 14.03 -7.66
CA GLY A 27 15.10 14.58 -8.93
C GLY A 27 14.11 15.55 -9.58
N GLY A 28 13.22 16.17 -8.81
CA GLY A 28 12.25 17.12 -9.33
C GLY A 28 10.97 17.18 -8.50
N SER A 29 9.87 17.44 -9.20
CA SER A 29 8.52 17.56 -8.66
C SER A 29 7.76 16.24 -8.77
N PHE A 30 6.70 16.07 -7.98
CA PHE A 30 5.86 14.87 -8.00
C PHE A 30 4.41 15.26 -7.79
N THR A 31 3.54 14.84 -8.69
CA THR A 31 2.10 15.04 -8.55
C THR A 31 1.34 13.77 -8.92
N LEU A 32 0.19 13.60 -8.30
CA LEU A 32 -0.77 12.58 -8.68
C LEU A 32 -1.98 13.28 -9.30
N PRO A 33 -2.65 12.66 -10.30
CA PRO A 33 -3.87 13.20 -10.85
C PRO A 33 -4.89 13.49 -9.75
N THR A 34 -5.38 14.73 -9.72
CA THR A 34 -6.46 15.10 -8.80
C THR A 34 -7.75 14.50 -9.34
N GLN A 35 -8.33 13.54 -8.62
CA GLN A 35 -9.64 13.00 -8.99
C GLN A 35 -10.74 13.72 -8.23
N GLU A 36 -11.81 14.09 -8.94
CA GLU A 36 -13.11 14.37 -8.35
C GLU A 36 -13.67 13.12 -7.64
N VAL A 37 -14.81 13.26 -6.96
CA VAL A 37 -15.52 12.13 -6.34
C VAL A 37 -15.76 11.05 -7.40
N SER A 38 -15.12 9.90 -7.21
CA SER A 38 -15.10 8.78 -8.15
C SER A 38 -15.58 7.52 -7.44
N ILE A 39 -16.13 6.58 -8.22
CA ILE A 39 -16.57 5.26 -7.73
C ILE A 39 -15.39 4.37 -7.29
N ARG A 40 -14.15 4.76 -7.58
CA ARG A 40 -12.92 4.08 -7.17
C ARG A 40 -11.77 5.08 -6.99
N PRO A 41 -10.76 4.79 -6.15
CA PRO A 41 -9.57 5.63 -6.04
C PRO A 41 -8.70 5.60 -7.31
N TYR A 42 -7.81 6.60 -7.39
CA TYR A 42 -6.60 6.51 -8.20
C TYR A 42 -5.67 5.44 -7.60
N VAL A 43 -5.22 4.50 -8.41
CA VAL A 43 -4.42 3.36 -7.96
C VAL A 43 -2.99 3.53 -8.44
N ILE A 44 -2.05 3.49 -7.49
CA ILE A 44 -0.62 3.41 -7.74
C ILE A 44 -0.24 1.95 -7.61
N ALA A 45 0.47 1.40 -8.60
CA ALA A 45 1.15 0.12 -8.45
C ALA A 45 2.65 0.39 -8.45
N ASN A 46 3.33 -0.02 -7.38
CA ASN A 46 4.77 0.16 -7.25
C ASN A 46 5.46 -1.20 -7.11
N PHE A 47 6.43 -1.46 -7.97
CA PHE A 47 7.28 -2.64 -7.91
C PHE A 47 8.65 -2.31 -8.49
N VAL A 48 9.61 -3.19 -8.20
CA VAL A 48 10.96 -3.14 -8.76
C VAL A 48 11.20 -4.45 -9.51
N GLU A 49 11.94 -4.39 -10.60
CA GLU A 49 12.34 -5.54 -11.39
C GLU A 49 13.81 -5.45 -11.80
N THR A 50 14.39 -6.59 -12.15
CA THR A 50 15.65 -6.64 -12.89
C THR A 50 15.46 -6.20 -14.34
N LEU A 51 16.57 -5.93 -15.05
CA LEU A 51 16.51 -5.50 -16.46
C LEU A 51 15.86 -6.54 -17.40
N ASP A 52 15.88 -7.81 -17.02
CA ASP A 52 15.25 -8.94 -17.72
C ASP A 52 13.84 -9.27 -17.19
N GLY A 53 13.25 -8.41 -16.33
CA GLY A 53 11.84 -8.49 -15.93
C GLY A 53 11.54 -9.41 -14.73
N ILE A 54 12.55 -9.73 -13.92
CA ILE A 54 12.36 -10.56 -12.72
C ILE A 54 11.92 -9.67 -11.54
N VAL A 55 10.70 -9.89 -11.06
CA VAL A 55 10.11 -9.18 -9.91
C VAL A 55 10.24 -9.95 -8.58
N SER A 56 10.60 -11.23 -8.65
CA SER A 56 10.79 -12.10 -7.48
C SER A 56 11.57 -13.35 -7.89
N TYR A 57 12.50 -13.80 -7.04
CA TYR A 57 13.19 -15.08 -7.27
C TYR A 57 12.35 -16.29 -6.85
N ASN A 58 11.19 -16.06 -6.21
CA ASN A 58 10.27 -17.10 -5.77
C ASN A 58 10.94 -18.26 -4.98
N ALA A 59 12.00 -17.94 -4.23
CA ALA A 59 12.73 -18.87 -3.39
C ALA A 59 12.51 -18.53 -1.90
N PRO A 60 12.60 -19.51 -0.98
CA PRO A 60 12.42 -19.28 0.45
C PRO A 60 13.30 -18.14 0.97
N GLY A 61 12.70 -17.11 1.57
CA GLY A 61 13.40 -15.93 2.07
C GLY A 61 13.87 -14.92 1.00
N GLN A 62 13.55 -15.15 -0.29
CA GLN A 62 13.99 -14.33 -1.44
C GLN A 62 12.82 -13.82 -2.27
N THR A 63 11.63 -13.72 -1.67
CA THR A 63 10.41 -13.31 -2.34
C THR A 63 10.14 -11.80 -2.28
N GLY A 64 10.84 -11.07 -1.39
CA GLY A 64 10.67 -9.63 -1.21
C GLY A 64 11.46 -8.78 -2.21
N GLY A 65 10.88 -7.65 -2.63
CA GLY A 65 11.51 -6.72 -3.58
C GLY A 65 12.82 -6.08 -3.09
N GLY A 66 13.12 -6.17 -1.79
CA GLY A 66 14.39 -5.71 -1.22
C GLY A 66 15.62 -6.41 -1.80
N LEU A 67 15.50 -7.69 -2.19
CA LEU A 67 16.59 -8.42 -2.81
C LEU A 67 16.77 -8.00 -4.28
N ILE A 68 15.67 -7.82 -5.01
CA ILE A 68 15.67 -7.35 -6.41
C ILE A 68 16.25 -5.93 -6.51
N SER A 69 15.84 -5.03 -5.63
CA SER A 69 16.38 -3.65 -5.56
C SER A 69 17.80 -3.56 -4.99
N GLY A 70 18.38 -4.65 -4.46
CA GLY A 70 19.65 -4.58 -3.74
C GLY A 70 19.58 -3.71 -2.49
N ASN A 71 18.41 -3.61 -1.84
CA ASN A 71 18.12 -2.75 -0.70
C ASN A 71 18.42 -1.26 -0.96
N ASN A 72 18.31 -0.83 -2.21
CA ASN A 72 18.63 0.51 -2.66
C ASN A 72 17.92 1.60 -1.82
N ALA A 73 18.69 2.60 -1.39
CA ALA A 73 18.20 3.65 -0.50
C ALA A 73 17.22 4.60 -1.21
N GLN A 74 17.46 4.91 -2.49
CA GLN A 74 16.57 5.72 -3.31
C GLN A 74 15.22 5.02 -3.53
N ASP A 75 15.23 3.72 -3.85
CA ASP A 75 14.01 2.91 -4.00
C ASP A 75 13.16 2.94 -2.73
N LYS A 76 13.79 2.73 -1.56
CA LYS A 76 13.10 2.83 -0.26
C LYS A 76 12.55 4.23 -0.02
N MET A 77 13.29 5.27 -0.38
CA MET A 77 12.85 6.66 -0.24
C MET A 77 11.62 6.95 -1.12
N VAL A 78 11.65 6.51 -2.39
CA VAL A 78 10.52 6.63 -3.33
C VAL A 78 9.30 5.85 -2.82
N MET A 79 9.49 4.62 -2.35
CA MET A 79 8.42 3.82 -1.75
C MET A 79 7.80 4.53 -0.53
N GLY A 80 8.62 5.17 0.31
CA GLY A 80 8.14 6.00 1.41
C GLY A 80 7.33 7.20 0.93
N LEU A 81 7.78 7.90 -0.12
CA LEU A 81 7.06 9.00 -0.75
C LEU A 81 5.70 8.55 -1.31
N LEU A 82 5.64 7.41 -2.00
CA LEU A 82 4.40 6.86 -2.54
C LEU A 82 3.42 6.49 -1.41
N ARG A 83 3.90 5.84 -0.34
CA ARG A 83 3.08 5.58 0.85
C ARG A 83 2.60 6.88 1.50
N ALA A 84 3.43 7.92 1.52
CA ALA A 84 3.06 9.23 2.05
C ALA A 84 1.98 9.90 1.18
N SER A 85 1.99 9.66 -0.12
CA SER A 85 0.98 10.20 -1.05
C SER A 85 -0.40 9.52 -0.92
N ALA A 86 -0.47 8.30 -0.39
CA ALA A 86 -1.67 7.48 -0.37
C ALA A 86 -2.59 7.73 0.84
N ASP A 87 -3.89 7.46 0.65
CA ASP A 87 -4.87 7.34 1.73
C ASP A 87 -4.89 5.91 2.30
N ALA A 88 -4.66 4.92 1.46
CA ALA A 88 -4.62 3.50 1.81
C ALA A 88 -3.45 2.79 1.13
N VAL A 89 -2.84 1.82 1.82
CA VAL A 89 -1.90 0.87 1.21
C VAL A 89 -2.53 -0.53 1.26
N ILE A 90 -2.74 -1.10 0.09
CA ILE A 90 -3.37 -2.40 -0.14
C ILE A 90 -2.29 -3.47 -0.24
N LEU A 91 -2.49 -4.57 0.47
CA LEU A 91 -1.59 -5.72 0.46
C LEU A 91 -2.39 -7.02 0.43
N GLY A 92 -1.90 -8.02 -0.29
CA GLY A 92 -2.46 -9.37 -0.23
C GLY A 92 -2.00 -10.12 1.02
N SER A 93 -2.78 -11.10 1.47
CA SER A 93 -2.38 -11.97 2.60
C SER A 93 -1.08 -12.72 2.37
N SER A 94 -0.73 -13.05 1.12
CA SER A 94 0.58 -13.63 0.79
C SER A 94 1.73 -12.67 1.09
N SER A 95 1.60 -11.39 0.73
CA SER A 95 2.62 -10.37 1.04
C SER A 95 2.68 -10.07 2.53
N LEU A 96 1.57 -10.15 3.26
CA LEU A 96 1.55 -10.06 4.72
C LEU A 96 2.36 -11.19 5.35
N ARG A 97 2.21 -12.43 4.86
CA ARG A 97 2.99 -13.59 5.34
C ARG A 97 4.48 -13.51 4.98
N ILE A 98 4.78 -13.10 3.74
CA ILE A 98 6.17 -13.01 3.24
C ILE A 98 6.94 -11.93 4.00
N ASP A 99 6.36 -10.74 4.12
CA ASP A 99 6.95 -9.61 4.83
C ASP A 99 6.27 -9.44 6.19
N ALA A 100 6.30 -10.51 6.99
CA ALA A 100 5.72 -10.54 8.33
C ALA A 100 6.28 -9.39 9.19
N ASN A 101 5.40 -8.73 9.92
CA ASN A 101 5.69 -7.57 10.78
C ASN A 101 6.23 -6.32 10.06
N HIS A 102 6.25 -6.30 8.72
CA HIS A 102 6.63 -5.13 7.94
C HIS A 102 5.48 -4.12 7.89
N LEU A 103 5.66 -2.94 8.47
CA LEU A 103 4.64 -1.90 8.41
C LEU A 103 4.67 -1.17 7.06
N ARG A 104 3.50 -1.04 6.42
CA ARG A 104 3.34 -0.31 5.15
C ARG A 104 3.15 1.20 5.34
N ILE A 105 3.77 1.77 6.37
CA ILE A 105 3.77 3.22 6.63
C ILE A 105 5.02 3.87 5.99
N PRO A 106 4.98 5.19 5.69
CA PRO A 106 6.09 5.89 5.03
C PRO A 106 7.41 5.82 5.81
N SER A 107 7.35 6.12 7.11
CA SER A 107 8.52 6.20 7.97
C SER A 107 9.17 4.85 8.28
N TYR A 108 8.46 3.73 8.06
CA TYR A 108 9.02 2.40 8.31
C TYR A 108 10.06 1.99 7.26
N ILE A 109 9.81 2.31 5.98
CA ILE A 109 10.68 1.88 4.89
C ILE A 109 11.94 2.73 4.74
N ALA A 110 11.82 4.03 5.05
CA ALA A 110 12.94 4.98 5.01
C ALA A 110 12.84 5.97 6.19
N PRO A 111 13.24 5.55 7.42
CA PRO A 111 13.07 6.37 8.62
C PRO A 111 13.76 7.73 8.58
N ALA A 112 14.86 7.85 7.82
CA ALA A 112 15.60 9.09 7.64
C ALA A 112 14.79 10.22 6.99
N PHE A 113 13.66 9.89 6.34
CA PHE A 113 12.78 10.84 5.65
C PHE A 113 11.44 11.06 6.37
N SER A 114 11.31 10.63 7.63
CA SER A 114 10.03 10.66 8.35
C SER A 114 9.44 12.06 8.45
N ALA A 115 10.25 13.08 8.74
CA ALA A 115 9.77 14.46 8.90
C ALA A 115 9.28 15.01 7.55
N GLU A 116 9.97 14.67 6.48
CA GLU A 116 9.65 15.07 5.12
C GLU A 116 8.37 14.39 4.62
N TYR A 117 8.16 13.12 4.93
CA TYR A 117 6.91 12.42 4.63
C TYR A 117 5.72 13.02 5.38
N ASP A 118 5.88 13.36 6.67
CA ASP A 118 4.83 14.00 7.47
C ASP A 118 4.52 15.42 6.93
N ALA A 119 5.54 16.18 6.56
CA ALA A 119 5.39 17.49 5.92
C ALA A 119 4.66 17.39 4.58
N PHE A 120 5.03 16.42 3.74
CA PHE A 120 4.37 16.17 2.46
C PHE A 120 2.90 15.77 2.65
N ARG A 121 2.59 14.89 3.60
CA ARG A 121 1.20 14.51 3.93
C ARG A 121 0.36 15.72 4.35
N THR A 122 0.95 16.60 5.15
CA THR A 122 0.30 17.85 5.58
C THR A 122 0.07 18.78 4.39
N GLN A 123 1.06 18.96 3.52
CA GLN A 123 0.94 19.75 2.28
C GLN A 123 -0.18 19.21 1.38
N GLN A 124 -0.32 17.88 1.30
CA GLN A 124 -1.36 17.19 0.54
C GLN A 124 -2.71 17.09 1.28
N ARG A 125 -2.85 17.77 2.44
CA ARG A 125 -4.06 17.83 3.26
C ARG A 125 -4.60 16.45 3.63
N ARG A 126 -3.71 15.49 3.85
CA ARG A 126 -4.08 14.17 4.37
C ARG A 126 -4.40 14.32 5.85
N GLN A 127 -5.59 13.90 6.24
CA GLN A 127 -6.08 14.05 7.62
C GLN A 127 -5.38 13.11 8.58
N GLU A 128 -5.16 11.86 8.14
CA GLU A 128 -4.56 10.82 8.96
C GLU A 128 -3.04 10.87 8.91
N ARG A 129 -2.40 10.58 10.06
CA ARG A 129 -0.93 10.51 10.16
C ARG A 129 -0.34 9.49 9.19
N TRP A 130 -0.96 8.33 9.07
CA TRP A 130 -0.52 7.25 8.19
C TRP A 130 -1.64 6.83 7.24
N PRO A 131 -1.32 6.30 6.06
CA PRO A 131 -2.32 5.63 5.24
C PRO A 131 -2.88 4.42 6.00
N MET A 132 -4.15 4.10 5.79
CA MET A 132 -4.72 2.85 6.32
C MET A 132 -4.07 1.62 5.67
N SER A 133 -3.91 0.53 6.43
CA SER A 133 -3.50 -0.76 5.88
C SER A 133 -4.72 -1.57 5.48
N VAL A 134 -4.79 -1.98 4.22
CA VAL A 134 -5.89 -2.78 3.68
C VAL A 134 -5.39 -4.18 3.31
N VAL A 135 -5.70 -5.17 4.13
CA VAL A 135 -5.32 -6.57 3.89
C VAL A 135 -6.41 -7.25 3.07
N VAL A 136 -6.08 -7.69 1.86
CA VAL A 136 -6.98 -8.43 0.98
C VAL A 136 -6.70 -9.93 1.11
N THR A 137 -7.72 -10.70 1.47
CA THR A 137 -7.61 -12.15 1.64
C THR A 137 -8.88 -12.88 1.21
N GLY A 138 -8.75 -13.98 0.48
CA GLY A 138 -9.92 -14.79 0.10
C GLY A 138 -10.41 -15.69 1.23
N SER A 139 -9.46 -16.37 1.89
CA SER A 139 -9.71 -17.42 2.90
C SER A 139 -9.84 -16.90 4.32
N GLY A 140 -9.45 -15.65 4.60
CA GLY A 140 -9.30 -15.16 5.98
C GLY A 140 -8.05 -15.70 6.70
N ASP A 141 -7.27 -16.56 6.07
CA ASP A 141 -6.05 -17.14 6.66
C ASP A 141 -4.91 -16.10 6.71
N ILE A 142 -4.81 -15.45 7.86
CA ILE A 142 -3.81 -14.43 8.22
C ILE A 142 -3.37 -14.70 9.67
N ASP A 143 -2.17 -14.25 10.03
CA ASP A 143 -1.69 -14.31 11.41
C ASP A 143 -2.19 -13.08 12.21
N PRO A 144 -3.07 -13.25 13.21
CA PRO A 144 -3.56 -12.13 14.03
C PRO A 144 -2.48 -11.48 14.89
N GLN A 145 -1.31 -12.11 15.05
CA GLN A 145 -0.17 -11.59 15.81
C GLN A 145 0.75 -10.68 14.97
N ASP A 146 0.50 -10.54 13.67
CA ASP A 146 1.31 -9.64 12.83
C ASP A 146 1.24 -8.21 13.37
N ARG A 147 2.41 -7.56 13.48
CA ARG A 147 2.57 -6.19 13.97
C ARG A 147 1.64 -5.17 13.30
N THR A 148 1.23 -5.42 12.05
CA THR A 148 0.26 -4.59 11.32
C THR A 148 -1.03 -4.40 12.12
N PHE A 149 -1.54 -5.43 12.80
CA PHE A 149 -2.80 -5.38 13.54
C PHE A 149 -2.68 -4.79 14.95
N HIS A 150 -1.47 -4.64 15.47
CA HIS A 150 -1.21 -4.20 16.85
C HIS A 150 -0.58 -2.80 16.93
N THR A 151 -0.30 -2.16 15.80
CA THR A 151 0.37 -0.85 15.78
C THR A 151 -0.61 0.27 16.17
N PRO A 152 -0.40 0.97 17.30
CA PRO A 152 -1.32 2.02 17.74
C PRO A 152 -1.42 3.17 16.73
N GLY A 153 -2.64 3.60 16.41
CA GLY A 153 -2.90 4.67 15.44
C GLY A 153 -2.82 4.25 13.98
N LEU A 154 -2.46 2.99 13.66
CA LEU A 154 -2.60 2.45 12.32
C LEU A 154 -4.00 1.85 12.14
N ARG A 155 -4.82 2.47 11.29
CA ARG A 155 -6.12 1.91 10.92
C ARG A 155 -5.93 0.70 10.00
N VAL A 156 -6.61 -0.40 10.30
CA VAL A 156 -6.51 -1.64 9.54
C VAL A 156 -7.89 -2.15 9.12
N VAL A 157 -8.02 -2.45 7.83
CA VAL A 157 -9.21 -3.07 7.24
C VAL A 157 -8.80 -4.39 6.59
N ILE A 158 -9.48 -5.47 6.93
CA ILE A 158 -9.38 -6.76 6.24
C ILE A 158 -10.55 -6.85 5.25
N ALA A 159 -10.25 -6.74 3.96
CA ALA A 159 -11.21 -6.97 2.89
C ALA A 159 -11.18 -8.45 2.49
N THR A 160 -12.29 -9.14 2.70
CA THR A 160 -12.37 -10.60 2.59
C THR A 160 -13.67 -11.09 1.95
N THR A 161 -13.80 -12.39 1.74
CA THR A 161 -15.06 -13.02 1.29
C THR A 161 -15.92 -13.40 2.48
N GLU A 162 -17.15 -13.84 2.21
CA GLU A 162 -18.03 -14.40 3.26
C GLU A 162 -17.38 -15.61 3.97
N GLN A 163 -16.73 -16.49 3.20
CA GLN A 163 -15.98 -17.62 3.74
C GLN A 163 -14.84 -17.14 4.64
N GLY A 164 -14.07 -16.15 4.18
CA GLY A 164 -12.95 -15.61 4.95
C GLY A 164 -13.40 -14.86 6.20
N ARG A 165 -14.56 -14.19 6.18
CA ARG A 165 -15.17 -13.62 7.39
C ARG A 165 -15.53 -14.72 8.38
N ALA A 166 -16.18 -15.80 7.93
CA ALA A 166 -16.53 -16.92 8.80
C ALA A 166 -15.29 -17.56 9.46
N TYR A 167 -14.18 -17.68 8.71
CA TYR A 167 -12.91 -18.13 9.28
C TYR A 167 -12.38 -17.15 10.34
N LEU A 168 -12.34 -15.84 10.03
CA LEU A 168 -11.84 -14.81 10.95
C LEU A 168 -12.67 -14.69 12.24
N THR A 169 -13.98 -14.96 12.20
CA THR A 169 -14.82 -14.95 13.42
C THR A 169 -14.47 -16.04 14.43
N GLN A 170 -13.72 -17.07 14.01
CA GLN A 170 -13.21 -18.11 14.90
C GLN A 170 -11.88 -17.70 15.56
N GLN A 171 -11.31 -16.57 15.15
CA GLN A 171 -10.05 -16.03 15.65
C GLN A 171 -10.31 -14.85 16.59
N VAL A 172 -9.36 -14.58 17.49
CA VAL A 172 -9.35 -13.35 18.29
C VAL A 172 -8.57 -12.28 17.53
N LEU A 173 -9.28 -11.35 16.91
CA LEU A 173 -8.66 -10.21 16.23
C LEU A 173 -8.36 -9.07 17.22
N PRO A 174 -7.25 -8.33 17.03
CA PRO A 174 -6.96 -7.17 17.85
C PRO A 174 -8.05 -6.09 17.77
N PRO A 175 -8.27 -5.31 18.85
CA PRO A 175 -9.25 -4.24 18.84
C PRO A 175 -8.98 -3.22 17.73
N GLY A 176 -10.03 -2.78 17.05
CA GLY A 176 -9.94 -1.78 15.99
C GLY A 176 -9.62 -2.31 14.59
N VAL A 177 -9.39 -3.62 14.44
CA VAL A 177 -9.32 -4.26 13.11
C VAL A 177 -10.74 -4.42 12.56
N GLU A 178 -11.03 -3.77 11.44
CA GLU A 178 -12.32 -3.87 10.75
C GLU A 178 -12.31 -5.03 9.74
N VAL A 179 -13.32 -5.89 9.72
CA VAL A 179 -13.49 -6.95 8.71
C VAL A 179 -14.63 -6.58 7.77
N ARG A 180 -14.33 -6.47 6.47
CA ARG A 180 -15.30 -6.11 5.43
C ARG A 180 -15.43 -7.22 4.40
N VAL A 181 -16.67 -7.64 4.15
CA VAL A 181 -16.95 -8.59 3.08
C VAL A 181 -17.02 -7.84 1.75
N VAL A 182 -16.31 -8.33 0.76
CA VAL A 182 -16.37 -7.89 -0.64
C VAL A 182 -16.89 -9.04 -1.49
N GLU A 183 -17.93 -8.77 -2.28
CA GLU A 183 -18.49 -9.77 -3.18
C GLU A 183 -17.43 -10.20 -4.20
N GLY A 184 -17.27 -11.51 -4.36
CA GLY A 184 -16.44 -12.08 -5.43
C GLY A 184 -17.19 -11.96 -6.76
N SER A 185 -16.47 -11.82 -7.87
CA SER A 185 -17.09 -12.02 -9.18
C SER A 185 -17.58 -13.47 -9.26
N GLU A 186 -18.88 -13.69 -9.46
CA GLU A 186 -19.47 -15.01 -9.68
C GLU A 186 -18.93 -15.66 -10.97
N LYS A 187 -17.72 -16.21 -10.92
CA LYS A 187 -17.31 -17.27 -11.84
C LYS A 187 -17.35 -18.57 -11.07
N LYS A 188 -18.44 -19.32 -11.29
CA LYS A 188 -18.81 -20.62 -10.70
C LYS A 188 -17.77 -21.76 -10.82
N GLU A 189 -16.54 -21.49 -11.26
CA GLU A 189 -15.55 -22.54 -11.59
C GLU A 189 -14.16 -22.35 -10.97
N ALA A 190 -13.93 -21.34 -10.13
CA ALA A 190 -12.67 -21.22 -9.39
C ALA A 190 -12.83 -21.78 -7.95
N PRO A 191 -12.01 -22.73 -7.48
CA PRO A 191 -12.14 -23.37 -6.16
C PRO A 191 -11.98 -22.43 -4.95
N GLN A 192 -11.69 -21.15 -5.18
CA GLN A 192 -11.52 -20.12 -4.16
C GLN A 192 -12.06 -18.81 -4.74
N SER A 193 -13.26 -18.39 -4.33
CA SER A 193 -13.75 -17.06 -4.69
C SER A 193 -12.76 -16.04 -4.14
N ARG A 194 -12.11 -15.27 -5.01
CA ARG A 194 -11.30 -14.11 -4.59
C ARG A 194 -12.24 -12.90 -4.56
N GLY A 195 -12.11 -12.06 -3.53
CA GLY A 195 -12.80 -10.77 -3.53
C GLY A 195 -12.44 -10.00 -4.81
N SER A 196 -13.44 -9.39 -5.46
CA SER A 196 -13.19 -8.64 -6.70
C SER A 196 -12.30 -7.41 -6.40
N PRO A 197 -11.17 -7.20 -7.10
CA PRO A 197 -10.37 -5.99 -6.93
C PRO A 197 -11.20 -4.72 -7.11
N GLN A 198 -12.15 -4.74 -8.05
CA GLN A 198 -13.08 -3.63 -8.23
C GLN A 198 -13.97 -3.41 -7.01
N ALA A 199 -14.49 -4.48 -6.39
CA ALA A 199 -15.32 -4.36 -5.19
C ALA A 199 -14.51 -3.80 -4.00
N VAL A 200 -13.25 -4.22 -3.83
CA VAL A 200 -12.36 -3.65 -2.81
C VAL A 200 -12.14 -2.16 -3.07
N LEU A 201 -11.83 -1.76 -4.30
CA LEU A 201 -11.59 -0.37 -4.63
C LEU A 201 -12.85 0.51 -4.46
N SER A 202 -14.02 -0.01 -4.84
CA SER A 202 -15.30 0.66 -4.62
C SER A 202 -15.61 0.83 -3.13
N LEU A 203 -15.41 -0.23 -2.34
CA LEU A 203 -15.56 -0.20 -0.88
C LEU A 203 -14.67 0.90 -0.27
N LEU A 204 -13.39 0.96 -0.65
CA LEU A 204 -12.45 1.95 -0.13
C LEU A 204 -12.85 3.39 -0.48
N ALA A 205 -13.30 3.63 -1.72
CA ALA A 205 -13.77 4.96 -2.11
C ALA A 205 -15.03 5.38 -1.35
N GLN A 206 -16.04 4.51 -1.29
CA GLN A 206 -17.38 4.85 -0.80
C GLN A 206 -17.45 4.94 0.72
N ASP A 207 -16.85 3.97 1.41
CA ASP A 207 -17.04 3.83 2.86
C ASP A 207 -15.92 4.47 3.67
N TYR A 208 -14.75 4.61 3.04
CA TYR A 208 -13.54 5.09 3.70
C TYR A 208 -13.02 6.40 3.11
N GLY A 209 -13.64 6.92 2.04
CA GLY A 209 -13.23 8.16 1.40
C GLY A 209 -11.82 8.09 0.78
N VAL A 210 -11.32 6.89 0.48
CA VAL A 210 -9.99 6.68 -0.12
C VAL A 210 -10.01 7.23 -1.53
N ARG A 211 -9.15 8.22 -1.80
CA ARG A 211 -9.00 8.84 -3.13
C ARG A 211 -7.76 8.34 -3.84
N VAL A 212 -6.71 8.00 -3.09
CA VAL A 212 -5.48 7.40 -3.61
C VAL A 212 -5.18 6.12 -2.84
N ALA A 213 -5.08 5.01 -3.57
CA ALA A 213 -4.66 3.72 -3.04
C ALA A 213 -3.32 3.32 -3.66
N LEU A 214 -2.41 2.83 -2.83
CA LEU A 214 -1.16 2.17 -3.23
C LEU A 214 -1.32 0.65 -3.10
#